data_AF-W2P3D7-F1
#
_entry.id   AF-W2P3D7-F1
#
_cell.length_a   1.000
_cell.length_b   1.000
_cell.length_c   1.000
_cell.angle_alpha   90.00
_cell.angle_beta   90.00
_cell.angle_gamma   90.00
#
_symmetry.space_group_name_H-M   'P 1'
#
loop_
_entity.id
_entity.type
_entity.pdbx_description
1 polymer ?
#
loop_
_entity_poly.entity_id
_entity_poly.type
_entity_poly.pdbx_seq_one_letter_code
_entity_poly.pdbx_strand_id
1 'polypeptide(L)'
;VIGGGARSAQDKVIQHNGYGTVSIEGFYVEDFGKLYRSCGTCGIKGLKVNVKNVYAVDGRVSIVTVNENWGDQATLENIKIKGKKINVCSWSDGTTSGGEPDEAGAGPKGNVCKYSPSTVTYV
;
A
#
# COMPACT_ATOMS: atom_id res chain seq x y z
N VAL A 1 -12.24 -3.08 -4.96
CA VAL A 1 -12.31 -1.97 -5.94
C VAL A 1 -11.94 -2.52 -7.30
N ILE A 2 -12.81 -2.38 -8.29
CA ILE A 2 -12.58 -2.83 -9.68
C ILE A 2 -12.74 -1.61 -10.57
N GLY A 3 -11.67 -1.19 -11.24
CA GLY A 3 -11.65 0.06 -12.01
C GLY A 3 -11.73 1.31 -11.13
N GLY A 4 -11.97 2.46 -11.78
CA GLY A 4 -12.17 3.75 -11.12
C GLY A 4 -10.87 4.50 -10.81
N GLY A 5 -10.98 5.60 -10.07
CA GLY A 5 -9.81 6.35 -9.64
C GLY A 5 -10.08 7.41 -8.58
N ALA A 6 -8.99 7.92 -8.01
CA ALA A 6 -9.00 8.98 -7.01
C ALA A 6 -7.87 9.99 -7.26
N ARG A 7 -8.09 11.24 -6.85
CA ARG A 7 -7.10 12.32 -7.00
C ARG A 7 -6.98 13.14 -5.71
N SER A 8 -5.80 13.71 -5.47
CA SER A 8 -5.54 14.73 -4.44
C SER A 8 -5.83 14.29 -3.00
N ALA A 9 -5.62 13.00 -2.71
CA ALA A 9 -5.72 12.47 -1.35
C ALA A 9 -4.49 12.84 -0.53
N GLN A 10 -4.66 13.67 0.52
CA GLN A 10 -3.53 14.18 1.31
C GLN A 10 -2.68 13.10 1.96
N ASP A 11 -3.30 12.08 2.55
CA ASP A 11 -2.59 10.99 3.24
C ASP A 11 -2.93 9.62 2.63
N LYS A 12 -4.18 9.15 2.72
CA LYS A 12 -4.56 7.77 2.35
C LYS A 12 -5.79 7.75 1.45
N VAL A 13 -5.74 6.95 0.38
CA VAL A 13 -6.92 6.73 -0.49
C VAL A 13 -7.78 5.60 0.08
N ILE A 14 -7.17 4.47 0.45
CA ILE A 14 -7.87 3.32 1.03
C ILE A 14 -7.31 3.02 2.41
N GLN A 15 -8.17 3.16 3.42
CA GLN A 15 -7.88 2.82 4.82
C GLN A 15 -8.51 1.46 5.16
N HIS A 16 -7.71 0.52 5.65
CA HIS A 16 -8.19 -0.83 6.01
C HIS A 16 -8.18 -1.02 7.53
N ASN A 17 -9.37 -0.94 8.15
CA ASN A 17 -9.56 -1.04 9.60
C ASN A 17 -10.36 -2.29 10.03
N GLY A 18 -10.91 -3.05 9.09
CA GLY A 18 -11.68 -4.27 9.35
C GLY A 18 -10.89 -5.53 9.02
N TYR A 19 -11.33 -6.69 9.51
CA TYR A 19 -10.72 -7.96 9.13
C TYR A 19 -10.94 -8.27 7.65
N GLY A 20 -10.06 -9.10 7.09
CA GLY A 20 -10.21 -9.71 5.77
C GLY A 20 -9.20 -9.19 4.76
N THR A 21 -9.65 -9.16 3.50
CA THR A 21 -8.80 -8.86 2.34
C THR A 21 -9.38 -7.72 1.54
N VAL A 22 -8.56 -6.72 1.23
CA VAL A 22 -8.87 -5.67 0.26
C VAL A 22 -8.28 -6.05 -1.10
N SER A 23 -9.09 -6.04 -2.15
CA SER A 23 -8.61 -6.21 -3.53
C SER A 23 -8.79 -4.90 -4.31
N ILE A 24 -7.73 -4.44 -4.96
CA ILE A 24 -7.67 -3.22 -5.78
C ILE A 24 -7.18 -3.62 -7.16
N GLU A 25 -8.04 -3.50 -8.16
CA GLU A 25 -7.71 -3.89 -9.53
C GLU A 25 -8.11 -2.81 -10.53
N GLY A 26 -7.21 -2.48 -11.47
CA GLY A 26 -7.51 -1.55 -12.57
C GLY A 26 -7.71 -0.10 -12.12
N PHE A 27 -7.10 0.29 -10.99
CA PHE A 27 -7.33 1.59 -10.35
C PHE A 27 -6.34 2.66 -10.82
N TYR A 28 -6.84 3.86 -11.05
CA TYR A 28 -6.03 5.05 -11.30
C TYR A 28 -5.90 5.91 -10.05
N VAL A 29 -4.70 6.37 -9.72
CA VAL A 29 -4.50 7.28 -8.58
C VAL A 29 -3.51 8.39 -8.92
N GLU A 30 -3.83 9.63 -8.54
CA GLU A 30 -3.02 10.81 -8.83
C GLU A 30 -2.90 11.73 -7.61
N ASP A 31 -1.74 12.34 -7.40
CA ASP A 31 -1.47 13.29 -6.31
C ASP A 31 -1.92 12.75 -4.93
N PHE A 32 -1.28 11.68 -4.47
CA PHE A 32 -1.71 10.93 -3.29
C PHE A 32 -0.56 10.69 -2.32
N GLY A 33 -0.87 10.55 -1.03
CA GLY A 33 0.10 10.07 -0.05
C GLY A 33 0.40 8.58 -0.24
N LYS A 34 -0.57 7.75 0.13
CA LYS A 34 -0.56 6.28 0.11
C LYS A 34 -1.83 5.77 -0.56
N LEU A 35 -1.73 4.86 -1.53
CA LEU A 35 -2.94 4.28 -2.14
C LEU A 35 -3.67 3.39 -1.13
N TYR A 36 -2.95 2.53 -0.41
CA TYR A 36 -3.51 1.65 0.62
C TYR A 36 -2.68 1.70 1.90
N ARG A 37 -3.37 1.71 3.05
CA ARG A 37 -2.77 1.56 4.37
C ARG A 37 -3.55 0.55 5.21
N SER A 38 -2.86 -0.51 5.64
CA SER A 38 -3.31 -1.32 6.78
C SER A 38 -3.35 -0.42 8.02
N CYS A 39 -4.40 -0.44 8.85
CA CYS A 39 -4.43 0.44 10.01
C CYS A 39 -3.21 0.21 10.91
N GLY A 40 -2.46 1.26 11.18
CA GLY A 40 -1.25 1.19 12.00
C GLY A 40 -1.50 1.09 13.50
N THR A 41 -2.66 1.58 13.95
CA THR A 41 -2.98 1.80 15.36
C THR A 41 -4.21 1.07 15.87
N CYS A 42 -4.97 0.43 14.98
CA CYS A 42 -6.26 -0.18 15.33
C CYS A 42 -6.13 -1.53 16.06
N GLY A 43 -4.92 -2.10 16.16
CA GLY A 43 -4.69 -3.40 16.78
C GLY A 43 -5.21 -4.61 15.99
N ILE A 44 -5.64 -4.41 14.74
CA ILE A 44 -6.14 -5.47 13.85
C ILE A 44 -4.96 -6.09 13.10
N LYS A 45 -4.88 -7.42 13.11
CA LYS A 45 -3.72 -8.18 12.64
C LYS A 45 -4.08 -9.10 11.48
N GLY A 46 -3.09 -9.46 10.67
CA GLY A 46 -3.24 -10.39 9.56
C GLY A 46 -4.07 -9.82 8.40
N LEU A 47 -4.06 -8.50 8.23
CA LEU A 47 -4.78 -7.85 7.13
C LEU A 47 -4.10 -8.13 5.81
N LYS A 48 -4.91 -8.36 4.77
CA LYS A 48 -4.41 -8.71 3.44
C LYS A 48 -4.81 -7.66 2.42
N VAL A 49 -3.92 -7.40 1.46
CA VAL A 49 -4.22 -6.59 0.29
C VAL A 49 -3.66 -7.22 -0.98
N ASN A 50 -4.48 -7.23 -2.02
CA ASN A 50 -4.09 -7.59 -3.39
C ASN A 50 -4.23 -6.35 -4.27
N VAL A 51 -3.13 -5.94 -4.91
CA VAL A 51 -3.09 -4.77 -5.80
C VAL A 51 -2.63 -5.18 -7.18
N LYS A 52 -3.49 -4.99 -8.19
CA LYS A 52 -3.20 -5.41 -9.57
C LYS A 52 -3.56 -4.33 -10.58
N ASN A 53 -2.76 -4.19 -11.64
CA ASN A 53 -3.07 -3.30 -12.76
C ASN A 53 -3.35 -1.85 -12.31
N VAL A 54 -2.48 -1.29 -11.46
CA VAL A 54 -2.64 0.08 -10.94
C VAL A 54 -1.77 1.04 -11.73
N TYR A 55 -2.35 2.19 -12.09
CA TYR A 55 -1.61 3.32 -12.63
C TYR A 55 -1.60 4.47 -11.63
N ALA A 56 -0.44 4.70 -11.02
CA ALA A 56 -0.18 5.72 -10.03
C ALA A 56 0.60 6.88 -10.64
N VAL A 57 0.16 8.11 -10.38
CA VAL A 57 0.77 9.33 -10.89
C VAL A 57 1.06 10.28 -9.73
N ASP A 58 2.27 10.81 -9.67
CA ASP A 58 2.67 11.84 -8.71
C ASP A 58 2.37 11.48 -7.24
N GLY A 59 2.57 10.21 -6.89
CA GLY A 59 2.46 9.75 -5.51
C GLY A 59 3.57 10.29 -4.62
N ARG A 60 3.29 10.43 -3.32
CA ARG A 60 4.20 11.06 -2.35
C ARG A 60 4.96 10.10 -1.47
N VAL A 61 4.34 9.01 -1.02
CA VAL A 61 4.90 8.07 -0.03
C VAL A 61 4.99 6.65 -0.57
N SER A 62 3.86 5.98 -0.80
CA SER A 62 3.85 4.56 -1.20
C SER A 62 2.59 4.12 -1.94
N ILE A 63 2.64 2.99 -2.65
CA ILE A 63 1.42 2.33 -3.14
C ILE A 63 0.73 1.61 -1.98
N VAL A 64 1.47 0.76 -1.25
CA VAL A 64 0.95 0.02 -0.10
C VAL A 64 1.85 0.24 1.12
N THR A 65 1.23 0.38 2.29
CA THR A 65 1.91 0.22 3.58
C THR A 65 1.17 -0.77 4.47
N VAL A 66 1.88 -1.80 4.96
CA VAL A 66 1.38 -2.88 5.83
C VAL A 66 2.14 -2.97 7.16
N ASN A 67 1.61 -3.66 8.17
CA ASN A 67 2.32 -3.85 9.44
C ASN A 67 3.02 -5.22 9.50
N GLU A 68 4.35 -5.24 9.57
CA GLU A 68 5.10 -6.50 9.51
C GLU A 68 4.92 -7.36 10.77
N ASN A 69 4.98 -6.74 11.94
CA ASN A 69 4.84 -7.38 13.24
C ASN A 69 3.43 -7.94 13.50
N TRP A 70 2.45 -7.53 12.70
CA TRP A 70 1.06 -8.00 12.78
C TRP A 70 0.74 -9.08 11.74
N GLY A 71 1.74 -9.50 10.94
CA GLY A 71 1.57 -10.54 9.94
C GLY A 71 0.70 -10.11 8.76
N ASP A 72 0.59 -8.80 8.52
CA ASP A 72 -0.11 -8.25 7.36
C ASP A 72 0.61 -8.65 6.07
N GLN A 73 -0.16 -8.79 4.99
CA GLN A 73 0.36 -9.28 3.72
C GLN A 73 -0.12 -8.42 2.56
N ALA A 74 0.81 -8.05 1.70
CA ALA A 74 0.53 -7.38 0.45
C ALA A 74 1.01 -8.23 -0.73
N THR A 75 0.16 -8.43 -1.72
CA THR A 75 0.55 -8.96 -3.03
C THR A 75 0.34 -7.88 -4.07
N LEU A 76 1.38 -7.56 -4.85
CA LEU A 76 1.30 -6.55 -5.91
C LEU A 76 1.75 -7.12 -7.26
N GLU A 77 1.04 -6.74 -8.32
CA GLU A 77 1.35 -7.15 -9.69
C GLU A 77 0.98 -6.03 -10.68
N ASN A 78 1.85 -5.80 -11.67
CA ASN A 78 1.63 -4.85 -12.76
C ASN A 78 1.29 -3.44 -12.25
N ILE A 79 2.27 -2.83 -11.58
CA ILE A 79 2.16 -1.49 -11.01
C ILE A 79 2.93 -0.52 -11.92
N LYS A 80 2.24 0.49 -12.43
CA LYS A 80 2.83 1.55 -13.25
C LYS A 80 2.86 2.84 -12.45
N ILE A 81 4.04 3.45 -12.31
CA ILE A 81 4.24 4.67 -11.53
C ILE A 81 4.77 5.75 -12.46
N LYS A 82 4.07 6.87 -12.57
CA LYS A 82 4.51 8.06 -13.28
C LYS A 82 4.94 9.14 -12.30
N GLY A 83 6.03 9.83 -12.62
CA GLY A 83 6.56 10.93 -11.81
C GLY A 83 7.68 10.49 -10.89
N LYS A 84 7.76 11.06 -9.68
CA LYS A 84 8.85 10.72 -8.74
C LYS A 84 8.76 9.25 -8.30
N LYS A 85 9.91 8.63 -8.05
CA LYS A 85 9.96 7.28 -7.46
C LYS A 85 9.40 7.33 -6.04
N ILE A 86 8.56 6.35 -5.72
CA ILE A 86 7.99 6.11 -4.39
C ILE A 86 8.12 4.63 -4.04
N ASN A 87 7.89 4.29 -2.78
CA ASN A 87 7.89 2.91 -2.35
C ASN A 87 6.68 2.16 -2.94
N VAL A 88 6.92 1.03 -3.60
CA VAL A 88 5.83 0.17 -4.09
C VAL A 88 5.14 -0.50 -2.91
N CYS A 89 5.91 -1.00 -1.95
CA CYS A 89 5.39 -1.57 -0.72
C CYS A 89 6.32 -1.18 0.43
N SER A 90 5.77 -0.52 1.43
CA SER A 90 6.42 -0.19 2.69
C SER A 90 5.86 -1.06 3.80
N TRP A 91 6.65 -1.28 4.85
CA TRP A 91 6.18 -1.94 6.07
C TRP A 91 6.61 -1.18 7.32
N SER A 92 5.76 -1.24 8.33
CA SER A 92 5.92 -0.59 9.63
C SER A 92 5.68 -1.58 10.76
N ASP A 93 6.00 -1.19 11.98
CA ASP A 93 5.59 -1.93 13.17
C ASP A 93 4.30 -1.33 13.75
N GLY A 94 3.18 -2.03 13.54
CA GLY A 94 1.89 -1.61 14.10
C GLY A 94 1.92 -1.54 15.62
N THR A 95 1.23 -0.54 16.18
CA THR A 95 1.18 -0.29 17.64
C THR A 95 -0.27 -0.13 18.13
N THR A 96 -0.50 -0.26 19.43
CA THR A 96 -1.79 0.11 20.07
C THR A 96 -1.65 1.30 21.01
N SER A 97 -0.46 1.88 21.14
CA SER A 97 -0.17 3.01 22.04
C SER A 97 -0.67 4.36 21.51
N GLY A 98 -1.28 4.39 20.33
CA GLY A 98 -1.50 5.63 19.57
C GLY A 98 -0.22 6.16 18.93
N GLY A 99 -0.34 7.22 18.13
CA GLY A 99 0.78 7.80 17.36
C GLY A 99 0.96 7.19 15.97
N GLU A 100 1.92 7.70 15.21
CA GLU A 100 2.27 7.13 13.90
C GLU A 100 3.20 5.92 14.11
N PRO A 101 2.91 4.75 13.53
CA PRO A 101 3.79 3.59 13.63
C PRO A 101 5.13 3.84 12.95
N ASP A 102 6.20 3.34 13.55
CA ASP A 102 7.55 3.46 12.99
C ASP A 102 7.68 2.71 11.67
N GLU A 103 8.28 3.37 10.67
CA GLU A 103 8.63 2.71 9.42
C GLU A 103 9.80 1.74 9.64
N ALA A 104 9.60 0.48 9.25
CA ALA A 104 10.59 -0.58 9.42
C ALA A 104 11.29 -0.95 8.09
N GLY A 105 10.75 -0.54 6.94
CA GLY A 105 11.44 -0.64 5.65
C GLY A 105 10.51 -0.59 4.43
N ALA A 106 11.09 -0.82 3.25
CA ALA A 106 10.38 -0.84 1.98
C ALA A 106 11.03 -1.76 0.94
N GLY A 107 10.24 -2.23 -0.04
CA GLY A 107 10.66 -3.13 -1.10
C GLY A 107 9.93 -4.48 -1.10
N PRO A 108 10.42 -5.48 -1.84
CA PRO A 108 9.94 -6.85 -1.73
C PRO A 108 10.40 -7.50 -0.40
N LYS A 109 9.48 -8.16 0.31
CA LYS A 109 9.76 -8.87 1.57
C LYS A 109 8.78 -10.01 1.79
N GLY A 110 9.16 -11.22 1.38
CA GLY A 110 8.38 -12.45 1.63
C GLY A 110 6.87 -12.28 1.39
N ASN A 111 6.06 -12.64 2.39
CA ASN A 111 4.61 -12.44 2.36
C ASN A 111 4.17 -11.02 2.79
N VAL A 112 5.03 -10.26 3.47
CA VAL A 112 4.71 -8.89 3.92
C VAL A 112 4.51 -7.99 2.70
N CYS A 113 5.47 -8.04 1.77
CA CYS A 113 5.44 -7.31 0.51
C CYS A 113 5.84 -8.24 -0.64
N LYS A 114 4.86 -8.98 -1.16
CA LYS A 114 5.05 -9.97 -2.23
C LYS A 114 4.84 -9.34 -3.60
N TYR A 115 5.94 -9.01 -4.28
CA TYR A 115 5.93 -8.62 -5.69
C TYR A 115 7.31 -8.84 -6.31
N SER A 116 7.36 -8.93 -7.64
CA SER A 116 8.61 -8.90 -8.39
C SER A 116 8.89 -7.47 -8.86
N PRO A 117 10.11 -6.93 -8.69
CA PRO A 117 10.47 -5.63 -9.28
C PRO A 117 10.23 -5.56 -10.80
N SER A 118 10.28 -6.69 -11.52
CA SER A 118 10.00 -6.73 -12.97
C SER A 118 8.55 -6.42 -13.34
N THR A 119 7.61 -6.47 -12.40
CA THR A 119 6.20 -6.11 -12.62
C THR A 119 5.91 -4.65 -12.26
N VAL A 120 6.95 -3.89 -11.90
CA VAL A 120 6.85 -2.46 -11.60
C VAL A 120 7.52 -1.68 -12.71
N THR A 121 6.77 -0.78 -13.33
CA THR A 121 7.29 0.10 -14.38
C THR A 121 7.23 1.56 -13.93
N TYR A 122 8.34 2.28 -14.09
CA TYR A 122 8.39 3.73 -13.91
C TYR A 122 8.33 4.40 -15.28
N VAL A 123 7.44 5.39 -15.43
CA VAL A 123 7.19 6.12 -16.69
C VAL A 123 7.18 7.64 -16.52
#